data_AF-A0A3N5ML60-F1
#
_entry.id   AF-A0A3N5ML60-F1
#
_cell.length_a   1.000
_cell.length_b   1.000
_cell.length_c   1.000
_cell.angle_alpha   90.00
_cell.angle_beta   90.00
_cell.angle_gamma   90.00
#
_symmetry.space_group_name_H-M   'P 1'
#
loop_
_entity.id
_entity.type
_entity.pdbx_description
1 polymer ?
#
loop_
_entity_poly.entity_id
_entity_poly.type
_entity_poly.pdbx_seq_one_letter_code
_entity_poly.pdbx_strand_id
1 'polypeptide(L)' 'MQDTEIKEMLADLVWLNAVIATELIQITENSSAILRKSPPPASCLAEHHALRSTALAMAEKYRPGTMLARHLGEHQ' A
#
# COMPACT_ATOMS: atom_id res chain seq x y z
N MET A 1 5.98 24.00 -18.21
CA MET A 1 4.66 23.41 -18.47
C MET A 1 4.77 21.89 -18.58
N GLN A 2 5.60 21.37 -19.48
CA GLN A 2 5.84 19.92 -19.62
C GLN A 2 6.41 19.25 -18.35
N ASP A 3 7.39 19.88 -17.68
CA ASP A 3 7.96 19.34 -16.43
C ASP A 3 6.95 19.25 -15.28
N THR A 4 5.96 20.13 -15.26
CA THR A 4 4.89 20.12 -14.25
C THR A 4 3.94 18.96 -14.52
N GLU A 5 3.55 18.76 -15.78
CA GLU A 5 2.69 17.64 -16.20
C GLU A 5 3.37 16.28 -15.94
N ILE A 6 4.67 16.16 -16.24
CA ILE A 6 5.45 14.95 -15.94
C ILE A 6 5.48 14.69 -14.43
N LYS A 7 5.69 15.72 -13.60
CA LYS A 7 5.69 15.57 -12.15
C LYS A 7 4.34 15.10 -11.60
N GLU A 8 3.24 15.63 -12.12
CA GLU A 8 1.89 15.19 -11.73
C GLU A 8 1.63 13.74 -12.14
N MET A 9 2.00 13.35 -13.37
CA MET A 9 1.90 11.95 -13.82
C MET A 9 2.70 11.01 -12.93
N LEU A 10 3.90 11.40 -12.52
CA LEU A 10 4.74 10.60 -11.61
C LEU A 10 4.12 10.51 -10.21
N ALA A 11 3.54 11.59 -9.70
CA ALA A 11 2.82 11.57 -8.42
C ALA A 11 1.62 10.61 -8.46
N ASP A 12 0.84 10.64 -9.55
CA ASP A 12 -0.27 9.72 -9.79
C ASP A 12 0.20 8.26 -9.88
N LEU A 13 1.32 8.01 -10.57
CA LEU A 13 1.93 6.67 -10.63
C LEU A 13 2.41 6.18 -9.26
N VAL A 14 3.06 7.04 -8.47
CA VAL A 14 3.50 6.68 -7.11
C VAL A 14 2.29 6.32 -6.24
N TRP A 15 1.22 7.11 -6.31
CA TRP A 15 0.00 6.84 -5.58
C TRP A 15 -0.65 5.51 -6.00
N LEU A 16 -0.81 5.27 -7.30
CA LEU A 16 -1.41 4.04 -7.82
C LEU A 16 -0.57 2.81 -7.44
N ASN A 17 0.77 2.92 -7.48
CA ASN A 17 1.65 1.83 -7.04
C ASN A 17 1.52 1.54 -5.54
N ALA A 18 1.30 2.55 -4.70
CA ALA A 18 1.04 2.34 -3.28
C ALA A 18 -0.30 1.61 -3.04
N VAL A 19 -1.35 1.94 -3.79
CA VAL A 19 -2.62 1.20 -3.78
C VAL A 19 -2.37 -0.28 -4.13
N ILE A 20 -1.73 -0.53 -5.27
CA ILE A 20 -1.45 -1.90 -5.74
C ILE A 20 -0.62 -2.68 -4.73
N ALA A 21 0.46 -2.08 -4.21
CA ALA A 21 1.33 -2.74 -3.25
C ALA A 21 0.58 -3.14 -1.97
N THR A 22 -0.27 -2.24 -1.45
CA THR A 22 -0.99 -2.49 -0.20
C THR A 22 -2.09 -3.55 -0.36
N GLU A 23 -2.79 -3.58 -1.50
CA GLU A 23 -3.74 -4.64 -1.85
C GLU A 23 -3.04 -5.99 -2.07
N LEU A 24 -1.89 -6.02 -2.75
CA LEU A 24 -1.13 -7.26 -2.96
C LEU A 24 -0.64 -7.86 -1.65
N ILE A 25 -0.22 -7.04 -0.70
CA ILE A 25 0.16 -7.50 0.64
C ILE A 25 -1.06 -8.15 1.32
N GLN A 26 -2.24 -7.54 1.25
CA GLN A 26 -3.46 -8.11 1.83
C GLN A 26 -3.84 -9.44 1.17
N ILE A 27 -3.82 -9.50 -0.15
CA ILE A 27 -4.08 -10.73 -0.91
C ILE A 27 -3.10 -11.83 -0.52
N THR A 28 -1.82 -11.48 -0.33
CA THR A 28 -0.76 -12.42 0.08
C THR A 28 -1.02 -12.96 1.49
N GLU A 29 -1.38 -12.09 2.44
CA GLU A 29 -1.76 -12.50 3.79
C GLU A 29 -2.97 -13.43 3.79
N ASN A 30 -4.03 -13.06 3.07
CA ASN A 30 -5.25 -13.86 2.94
C ASN A 30 -4.95 -15.24 2.32
N SER A 31 -4.14 -15.27 1.26
CA SER A 31 -3.76 -16.51 0.58
C SER A 31 -2.91 -17.41 1.49
N SER A 32 -1.95 -16.84 2.22
CA SER A 32 -1.15 -17.55 3.22
C SER A 32 -2.03 -18.15 4.32
N ALA A 33 -3.01 -17.38 4.80
CA ALA A 33 -3.93 -17.82 5.84
C ALA A 33 -4.80 -19.01 5.38
N ILE A 34 -5.34 -18.95 4.17
CA ILE A 34 -6.12 -20.03 3.55
C ILE A 34 -5.29 -21.30 3.43
N LEU A 35 -4.07 -21.20 2.89
CA LEU A 35 -3.18 -22.35 2.70
C LEU A 35 -2.80 -23.01 4.03
N ARG A 36 -2.53 -22.20 5.06
CA ARG A 36 -2.11 -22.68 6.39
C ARG A 36 -3.28 -23.08 7.28
N LYS A 37 -4.52 -22.75 6.90
CA LYS A 37 -5.72 -22.83 7.76
C LYS A 37 -5.51 -22.19 9.14
N SER A 38 -4.68 -21.16 9.18
CA SER A 38 -4.29 -20.42 10.39
C SER A 38 -3.77 -19.05 9.99
N PRO A 39 -3.73 -18.06 10.90
CA PRO A 39 -3.19 -16.73 10.58
C PRO A 39 -1.76 -16.78 10.02
N PRO A 40 -1.36 -15.81 9.19
CA PRO A 40 0.03 -15.71 8.75
C PRO A 40 0.99 -15.59 9.95
N PRO A 41 2.25 -16.04 9.82
CA PRO A 41 3.23 -15.89 10.89
C PRO A 41 3.35 -14.43 11.35
N ALA A 42 3.47 -14.21 12.66
CA ALA A 42 3.56 -12.86 13.24
C ALA A 42 4.72 -12.05 12.66
N SER A 43 5.84 -12.70 12.32
CA SER A 43 6.97 -12.06 11.64
C SER A 43 6.58 -11.50 10.26
N CYS A 44 5.81 -12.27 9.47
CA CYS A 44 5.33 -11.81 8.17
C CYS A 44 4.38 -10.61 8.32
N LEU A 45 3.46 -10.65 9.29
CA LEU A 45 2.53 -9.55 9.54
C LEU A 45 3.27 -8.27 9.93
N ALA A 46 4.32 -8.37 10.77
CA ALA A 46 5.14 -7.23 11.15
C ALA A 46 5.88 -6.61 9.95
N GLU A 47 6.50 -7.46 9.11
CA GLU A 47 7.18 -7.01 7.89
C GLU A 47 6.20 -6.37 6.90
N HIS A 48 5.06 -6.99 6.66
CA HIS A 48 4.01 -6.47 5.80
C HIS A 48 3.44 -5.14 6.30
N HIS A 49 3.25 -4.98 7.61
CA HIS A 49 2.85 -3.71 8.18
C HIS A 49 3.89 -2.60 7.93
N ALA A 50 5.18 -2.90 8.05
CA ALA A 50 6.26 -1.96 7.74
C ALA A 50 6.28 -1.59 6.24
N LEU A 51 6.05 -2.56 5.35
CA LEU A 51 5.94 -2.32 3.91
C LEU A 51 4.73 -1.44 3.56
N ARG A 52 3.54 -1.74 4.12
CA ARG A 52 2.33 -0.90 3.95
C ARG A 52 2.57 0.54 4.43
N SER A 53 3.19 0.69 5.60
CA SER A 53 3.52 2.00 6.16
C SER A 53 4.46 2.79 5.26
N THR A 54 5.44 2.12 4.66
CA THR A 54 6.38 2.73 3.71
C THR A 54 5.68 3.16 2.42
N ALA A 55 4.80 2.32 1.87
CA ALA A 55 4.01 2.64 0.68
C ALA A 55 3.11 3.86 0.90
N LEU A 56 2.44 3.91 2.06
CA LEU A 56 1.61 5.04 2.47
C LEU A 56 2.42 6.33 2.60
N ALA A 57 3.59 6.28 3.24
CA ALA A 57 4.45 7.46 3.38
C ALA A 57 4.92 7.99 2.01
N MET A 58 5.21 7.11 1.05
CA MET A 58 5.55 7.51 -0.32
C MET A 58 4.35 8.16 -1.02
N ALA A 59 3.16 7.56 -0.94
CA ALA A 59 1.95 8.11 -1.55
C ALA A 59 1.61 9.49 -0.98
N GLU A 60 1.61 9.65 0.34
CA GLU A 60 1.26 10.91 1.00
C GLU A 60 2.28 12.01 0.67
N LYS A 61 3.57 11.67 0.60
CA LYS A 61 4.64 12.62 0.25
C LYS A 61 4.43 13.25 -1.13
N TYR A 62 3.99 12.47 -2.11
CA TYR A 62 3.90 12.92 -3.51
C TYR A 62 2.47 13.27 -3.95
N ARG A 63 1.44 12.76 -3.27
CA ARG A 63 0.02 13.05 -3.53
C ARG A 63 -0.75 13.10 -2.19
N PRO A 64 -0.64 14.20 -1.44
CA PRO A 64 -1.20 14.30 -0.08
C PRO A 64 -2.72 14.40 -0.07
N GLY A 65 -3.33 14.08 1.07
CA GLY A 65 -4.78 14.26 1.29
C GLY A 65 -5.66 13.31 0.47
N THR A 66 -5.09 12.19 0.01
CA THR A 66 -5.84 11.16 -0.72
C THR A 66 -6.52 10.18 0.22
N MET A 67 -7.46 9.39 -0.32
CA MET A 67 -8.25 8.44 0.47
C MET A 67 -7.50 7.16 0.84
N LEU A 68 -6.25 6.97 0.40
CA LEU A 68 -5.53 5.69 0.56
C LEU A 68 -5.32 5.31 2.03
N ALA A 69 -4.92 6.26 2.88
CA ALA A 69 -4.76 6.00 4.31
C ALA A 69 -6.08 5.59 4.97
N ARG A 70 -7.20 6.23 4.58
CA ARG A 70 -8.54 5.91 5.08
C ARG A 70 -9.00 4.53 4.60
N HIS A 71 -8.82 4.25 3.31
CA HIS A 71 -9.14 2.95 2.69
C HIS A 71 -8.43 1.79 3.38
N LEU A 72 -7.15 1.93 3.72
CA LEU A 72 -6.41 0.88 4.44
C LEU A 72 -6.84 0.70 5.89
N GLY A 73 -7.32 1.75 6.55
CA GLY A 73 -7.89 1.65 7.89
C GLY A 73 -9.19 0.84 7.96
N GLU A 74 -9.90 0.68 6.83
CA GLU A 74 -11.12 -0.13 6.75
C GLU A 74 -10.83 -1.64 6.62
N HIS A 75 -9.58 -2.03 6.36
CA HIS A 75 -9.15 -3.44 6.21
C HIS A 75 -8.56 -4.05 7.49
N GLN A 76 -8.25 -3.24 8.52
CA GLN A 76 -7.73 -3.70 9.81
C GLN A 76 -8.85 -3.99 10.81
#